data_AF-A0A093YUS2-F1
#
_entry.id   AF-A0A093YUS2-F1
#
_cell.length_a   1.000
_cell.length_b   1.000
_cell.length_c   1.000
_cell.angle_alpha   90.00
_cell.angle_beta   90.00
_cell.angle_gamma   90.00
#
_symmetry.space_group_name_H-M   'P 1'
#
loop_
_entity.id
_entity.type
_entity.pdbx_description
1 polymer ?
#
loop_
_entity_poly.entity_id
_entity_poly.type
_entity_poly.pdbx_seq_one_letter_code
_entity_poly.pdbx_strand_id
1 'polypeptide(L)'
;MNRADGVPNQNIAATSLFLATKAEENCRKTKEIVIAVAKVAQKNANLVIDEQSKEFWRWKDSILLYEETMLELLTFDVVLESPYTHLQALLSQLGLEHDKALRNIAWAFLNDSQMTTLCLRMGPRDVAIAAV
;
A
#
# COMPACT_ATOMS: atom_id res chain seq x y z
N MET A 1 11.84 19.45 -15.16
CA MET A 1 10.72 18.56 -15.50
C MET A 1 9.46 19.16 -14.92
N ASN A 2 8.68 19.84 -15.76
CA ASN A 2 7.48 20.59 -15.37
C ASN A 2 6.45 19.62 -14.76
N ARG A 3 5.93 19.93 -13.56
CA ARG A 3 4.76 19.25 -13.01
C ARG A 3 3.57 19.64 -13.90
N ALA A 4 3.32 18.84 -14.93
CA ALA A 4 2.05 18.85 -15.63
C ALA A 4 0.93 18.68 -14.61
N ASP A 5 -0.22 19.27 -14.88
CA ASP A 5 -1.46 19.30 -14.08
C ASP A 5 -2.01 17.89 -13.79
N GLY A 6 -1.26 17.10 -13.03
CA GLY A 6 -1.55 15.72 -12.65
C GLY A 6 -2.24 15.64 -11.30
N VAL A 7 -2.94 14.53 -11.07
CA VAL A 7 -3.64 14.26 -9.82
C VAL A 7 -2.70 14.43 -8.62
N PRO A 8 -3.11 15.14 -7.54
CA PRO A 8 -2.25 15.29 -6.37
C PRO A 8 -1.86 13.92 -5.79
N ASN A 9 -0.56 13.70 -5.57
CA ASN A 9 -0.02 12.41 -5.08
C ASN A 9 -0.74 11.87 -3.83
N GLN A 10 -1.23 12.76 -2.97
CA GLN A 10 -1.97 12.38 -1.75
C GLN A 10 -3.34 11.75 -2.05
N ASN A 11 -4.02 12.20 -3.11
CA ASN A 11 -5.33 11.68 -3.50
C ASN A 11 -5.18 10.29 -4.10
N ILE A 12 -4.15 10.09 -4.94
CA ILE A 12 -3.78 8.76 -5.45
C ILE A 12 -3.41 7.83 -4.30
N ALA A 13 -2.51 8.25 -3.39
CA ALA A 13 -2.12 7.43 -2.24
C ALA A 13 -3.30 7.04 -1.35
N ALA A 14 -4.21 7.98 -1.07
CA ALA A 14 -5.43 7.72 -0.31
C ALA A 14 -6.33 6.68 -0.99
N THR A 15 -6.48 6.80 -2.31
CA THR A 15 -7.29 5.89 -3.14
C THR A 15 -6.65 4.50 -3.20
N SER A 16 -5.33 4.41 -3.40
CA SER A 16 -4.59 3.14 -3.39
C SER A 16 -4.73 2.43 -2.04
N LEU A 17 -4.61 3.16 -0.93
CA LEU A 17 -4.82 2.60 0.41
C LEU A 17 -6.26 2.11 0.59
N PHE A 18 -7.25 2.89 0.15
CA PHE A 18 -8.65 2.50 0.21
C PHE A 18 -8.92 1.21 -0.58
N LEU A 19 -8.44 1.12 -1.81
CA LEU A 19 -8.56 -0.09 -2.64
C LEU A 19 -7.84 -1.29 -2.02
N ALA A 20 -6.63 -1.11 -1.51
CA ALA A 20 -5.87 -2.19 -0.86
C ALA A 20 -6.63 -2.79 0.34
N THR A 21 -7.31 -1.96 1.16
CA THR A 21 -8.13 -2.49 2.26
C THR A 21 -9.30 -3.36 1.80
N LYS A 22 -9.83 -3.12 0.60
CA LYS A 22 -10.89 -3.95 0.02
C LYS A 22 -10.33 -5.23 -0.59
N ALA A 23 -9.22 -5.13 -1.32
CA ALA A 23 -8.59 -6.26 -2.01
C ALA A 23 -8.05 -7.32 -1.02
N GLU A 24 -7.45 -6.89 0.09
CA GLU A 24 -6.89 -7.77 1.13
C GLU A 24 -7.96 -8.29 2.11
N GLU A 25 -9.26 -8.06 1.83
CA GLU A 25 -10.40 -8.35 2.72
C GLU A 25 -10.26 -7.77 4.15
N ASN A 26 -9.35 -6.83 4.35
CA ASN A 26 -9.13 -6.11 5.60
C ASN A 26 -9.98 -4.83 5.63
N CYS A 27 -11.27 -5.01 5.39
CA CYS A 27 -12.22 -3.93 5.19
C CYS A 27 -12.31 -3.04 6.44
N ARG A 28 -11.77 -1.82 6.33
CA ARG A 28 -11.94 -0.75 7.33
C ARG A 28 -13.14 0.10 6.96
N LYS A 29 -13.80 0.70 7.95
CA LYS A 29 -14.90 1.63 7.69
C LYS A 29 -14.34 2.81 6.90
N THR A 30 -14.99 3.16 5.78
CA THR A 30 -14.56 4.27 4.90
C THR A 30 -14.26 5.55 5.69
N LYS A 31 -15.09 5.85 6.70
CA LYS A 31 -14.88 7.02 7.57
C LYS A 31 -13.53 7.05 8.28
N GLU A 32 -13.04 5.90 8.75
CA GLU A 32 -11.79 5.81 9.50
C GLU A 32 -10.61 6.06 8.56
N ILE A 33 -10.68 5.51 7.34
CA ILE A 33 -9.69 5.75 6.28
C ILE A 33 -9.67 7.25 5.93
N VAL A 34 -10.84 7.85 5.66
CA VAL A 34 -10.95 9.28 5.29
C VAL A 34 -10.36 10.17 6.39
N ILE A 35 -10.70 9.92 7.66
CA ILE A 35 -10.18 10.71 8.79
C ILE A 35 -8.66 10.54 8.91
N ALA A 36 -8.14 9.31 8.80
CA ALA A 36 -6.70 9.05 8.89
C ALA A 36 -5.92 9.72 7.75
N VAL A 37 -6.40 9.61 6.51
CA VAL A 37 -5.83 10.26 5.33
C VAL A 37 -5.78 11.78 5.53
N ALA A 38 -6.89 12.38 5.95
CA ALA A 38 -6.96 13.82 6.13
C ALA A 38 -6.01 14.33 7.23
N LYS A 39 -5.89 13.62 8.36
CA LYS A 39 -4.90 13.92 9.41
C LYS A 39 -3.47 13.91 8.90
N VAL A 40 -3.11 12.87 8.14
CA VAL A 40 -1.76 12.70 7.57
C VAL A 40 -1.48 13.77 6.50
N ALA A 41 -2.44 14.03 5.62
CA ALA A 41 -2.30 15.02 4.55
C ALA A 41 -2.11 16.44 5.10
N GLN A 42 -2.80 16.78 6.19
CA GLN A 42 -2.65 18.06 6.90
C GLN A 42 -1.48 18.09 7.89
N LYS A 43 -0.74 16.98 8.05
CA LYS A 43 0.36 16.84 9.01
C LYS A 43 -0.06 17.20 10.45
N ASN A 44 -1.31 16.89 10.81
CA ASN A 44 -1.87 17.20 12.12
C ASN A 44 -2.60 15.97 12.68
N ALA A 45 -1.92 15.22 13.55
CA ALA A 45 -2.46 14.01 14.17
C ALA A 45 -3.62 14.28 15.14
N ASN A 46 -3.64 15.48 15.74
CA ASN A 46 -4.65 15.90 16.73
C ASN A 46 -5.87 16.56 16.08
N LEU A 47 -5.90 16.65 14.75
CA LEU A 47 -7.02 17.24 14.01
C LEU A 47 -8.30 16.44 14.28
N VAL A 48 -9.33 17.10 14.77
CA VAL A 48 -10.66 16.51 14.92
C VAL A 48 -11.43 16.79 13.64
N ILE A 49 -11.83 15.72 12.95
CA ILE A 49 -12.59 15.80 11.70
C ILE A 49 -13.95 15.20 11.95
N ASP A 50 -14.98 16.02 11.75
CA ASP A 50 -16.38 15.60 11.80
C ASP A 50 -16.83 15.06 10.44
N GLU A 51 -17.73 14.07 10.42
CA GLU A 51 -18.25 13.45 9.19
C GLU A 51 -19.06 14.43 8.33
N GLN A 52 -19.56 15.52 8.91
CA GLN A 52 -20.27 16.61 8.21
C GLN A 52 -19.34 17.74 7.79
N SER A 53 -18.05 17.68 8.15
CA SER A 53 -17.09 18.72 7.78
C SER A 53 -16.81 18.73 6.28
N LYS A 54 -16.59 19.93 5.71
CA LYS A 54 -16.19 20.09 4.30
C LYS A 54 -14.94 19.29 3.96
N GLU A 55 -14.02 19.17 4.91
CA GLU A 55 -12.77 18.42 4.74
C GLU A 55 -13.01 16.93 4.58
N PHE A 56 -13.91 16.35 5.39
CA PHE A 56 -14.28 14.93 5.28
C PHE A 56 -14.86 14.64 3.90
N TRP A 57 -15.85 15.43 3.46
CA TRP A 57 -16.49 15.26 2.16
C TRP A 57 -15.50 15.44 1.02
N ARG A 58 -14.60 16.43 1.10
CA ARG A 58 -13.56 16.63 0.08
C ARG A 58 -12.69 15.38 -0.12
N TRP A 59 -12.23 14.76 0.96
CA TRP A 59 -11.41 13.54 0.86
C TRP A 59 -12.21 12.33 0.42
N LYS A 60 -13.42 12.15 0.96
CA LYS A 60 -14.30 11.06 0.58
C LYS A 60 -14.63 11.10 -0.91
N ASP A 61 -15.09 12.25 -1.40
CA ASP A 61 -15.46 12.42 -2.81
C ASP A 61 -14.26 12.24 -3.72
N SER A 62 -13.08 12.72 -3.31
CA SER A 62 -11.86 12.48 -4.09
C SER A 62 -11.44 11.01 -4.13
N ILE A 63 -11.55 10.26 -3.03
CA ILE A 63 -11.21 8.83 -3.01
C ILE A 63 -12.16 8.05 -3.92
N LEU A 64 -13.47 8.34 -3.84
CA LEU A 64 -14.48 7.67 -4.66
C LEU A 64 -14.35 8.05 -6.14
N LEU A 65 -13.99 9.30 -6.46
CA LEU A 65 -13.76 9.74 -7.83
C LEU A 65 -12.61 8.98 -8.50
N TYR A 66 -11.48 8.79 -7.79
CA TYR A 66 -10.32 8.12 -8.36
C TYR A 66 -10.36 6.60 -8.24
N GLU A 67 -11.27 6.04 -7.44
CA GLU A 67 -11.43 4.59 -7.27
C GLU A 67 -11.65 3.90 -8.62
N GLU A 68 -12.66 4.31 -9.38
CA GLU A 68 -13.00 3.72 -10.68
C GLU A 68 -11.84 3.86 -11.66
N THR A 69 -11.27 5.06 -11.77
CA THR A 69 -10.14 5.33 -12.67
C THR A 69 -8.91 4.47 -12.32
N MET A 70 -8.62 4.29 -11.03
CA MET A 70 -7.49 3.46 -10.60
C MET A 70 -7.73 1.97 -10.89
N LEU A 71 -8.95 1.48 -10.68
CA LEU A 71 -9.31 0.10 -11.03
C LEU A 71 -9.20 -0.17 -12.53
N GLU A 72 -9.67 0.75 -13.37
CA GLU A 72 -9.52 0.64 -14.83
C GLU A 72 -8.06 0.62 -15.26
N LEU A 73 -7.22 1.49 -14.69
CA LEU A 73 -5.78 1.54 -15.00
C LEU A 73 -5.03 0.30 -14.53
N LEU A 74 -5.47 -0.32 -13.45
CA LEU A 74 -4.95 -1.59 -12.95
C LEU A 74 -5.57 -2.80 -13.67
N THR A 75 -6.43 -2.58 -14.67
CA THR A 75 -7.16 -3.65 -15.38
C THR A 75 -7.98 -4.55 -14.44
N PHE A 76 -8.42 -3.98 -13.31
CA PHE A 76 -9.08 -4.70 -12.20
C PHE A 76 -8.23 -5.82 -11.58
N ASP A 77 -6.94 -5.87 -11.87
CA ASP A 77 -5.98 -6.79 -11.26
C ASP A 77 -5.42 -6.17 -9.98
N VAL A 78 -6.13 -6.42 -8.88
CA VAL A 78 -5.81 -5.89 -7.54
C VAL A 78 -5.36 -6.97 -6.56
N VAL A 79 -5.24 -8.21 -7.02
CA VAL A 79 -4.79 -9.35 -6.21
C VAL A 79 -3.31 -9.56 -6.46
N LEU A 80 -2.48 -9.21 -5.49
CA LEU A 80 -1.03 -9.30 -5.62
C LEU A 80 -0.50 -10.54 -4.90
N GLU A 81 0.45 -11.23 -5.54
CA GLU A 81 1.22 -12.27 -4.88
C GLU A 81 2.28 -11.64 -3.96
N SER A 82 2.32 -12.10 -2.71
CA SER A 82 3.17 -11.53 -1.67
C SER A 82 4.58 -12.15 -1.69
N PRO A 83 5.67 -11.35 -1.79
CA PRO A 83 7.04 -11.86 -1.71
C PRO A 83 7.35 -12.49 -0.34
N TYR A 84 6.63 -12.10 0.72
CA TYR A 84 6.80 -12.65 2.06
C TYR A 84 6.39 -14.13 2.14
N THR A 85 5.38 -14.54 1.37
CA THR A 85 4.96 -15.95 1.28
C THR A 85 6.07 -16.80 0.67
N HIS A 86 6.73 -16.32 -0.38
CA HIS A 86 7.87 -17.01 -0.98
C HIS A 86 9.08 -17.04 -0.06
N LEU A 87 9.37 -15.96 0.65
CA LEU A 87 10.47 -15.92 1.62
C LEU A 87 10.28 -17.01 2.68
N GLN A 88 9.09 -17.12 3.25
CA GLN A 88 8.80 -18.15 4.26
C GLN A 88 8.98 -19.57 3.70
N ALA A 89 8.53 -19.82 2.47
CA ALA A 89 8.70 -21.10 1.80
C ALA A 89 10.18 -21.42 1.52
N LEU A 90 10.96 -20.44 1.05
CA LEU A 90 12.39 -20.59 0.78
C LEU A 90 13.18 -20.89 2.04
N LEU A 91 12.94 -20.14 3.11
CA LEU A 91 13.60 -20.37 4.40
C LEU A 91 13.33 -21.78 4.93
N SER A 92 12.09 -22.26 4.82
CA SER A 92 11.72 -23.62 5.23
C SER A 92 12.36 -24.69 4.35
N GLN A 93 12.45 -24.48 3.02
CA GLN A 93 13.10 -25.41 2.11
C GLN A 93 14.62 -25.52 2.36
N LEU A 94 15.23 -24.44 2.83
CA LEU A 94 16.67 -24.37 3.13
C LEU A 94 17.01 -24.82 4.56
N GLY A 95 16.01 -25.09 5.42
CA GLY A 95 16.23 -25.41 6.84
C GLY A 95 16.71 -24.20 7.66
N LEU A 96 16.41 -22.98 7.20
CA LEU A 96 16.83 -21.71 7.78
C LEU A 96 15.69 -20.98 8.53
N GLU A 97 14.53 -21.61 8.63
CA GLU A 97 13.34 -21.07 9.31
C GLU A 97 13.56 -20.80 10.80
N HIS A 98 14.63 -21.33 11.40
CA HIS A 98 15.01 -21.12 12.79
C HIS A 98 16.14 -20.09 12.98
N ASP A 99 16.88 -19.70 11.93
CA ASP A 99 17.87 -18.61 12.01
C ASP A 99 17.20 -17.24 12.10
N LYS A 100 17.01 -16.75 13.34
CA LYS A 100 16.28 -15.50 13.59
C LYS A 100 16.98 -14.29 12.98
N ALA A 101 18.31 -14.27 12.95
CA ALA A 101 19.06 -13.13 12.44
C ALA A 101 18.86 -13.02 10.93
N LEU A 102 19.05 -14.13 10.21
CA LEU A 102 18.84 -14.17 8.76
C LEU A 102 17.41 -13.83 8.39
N ARG A 103 16.41 -14.43 9.05
CA ARG A 103 14.99 -14.13 8.78
C ARG A 103 14.66 -12.65 8.93
N ASN A 104 15.18 -12.01 9.97
CA ASN A 104 14.93 -10.59 10.21
C ASN A 104 15.58 -9.71 9.14
N ILE A 105 16.80 -10.06 8.70
CA ILE A 105 17.50 -9.34 7.62
C ILE A 105 16.75 -9.49 6.31
N ALA A 106 16.36 -10.71 5.94
CA ALA A 106 15.60 -10.98 4.72
C ALA A 106 14.23 -10.25 4.73
N TRP A 107 13.55 -10.25 5.87
CA TRP A 107 12.30 -9.52 6.03
C TRP A 107 12.51 -8.01 5.90
N ALA A 108 13.57 -7.46 6.51
CA ALA A 108 13.90 -6.04 6.39
C ALA A 108 14.21 -5.66 4.93
N PHE A 109 14.96 -6.49 4.21
CA PHE A 109 15.21 -6.30 2.78
C PHE A 109 13.90 -6.23 1.97
N LEU A 110 12.95 -7.15 2.23
CA LEU A 110 11.65 -7.11 1.56
C LEU A 110 10.88 -5.81 1.87
N ASN A 111 10.87 -5.35 3.12
CA ASN A 111 10.24 -4.08 3.48
C ASN A 111 10.86 -2.91 2.70
N ASP A 112 12.19 -2.84 2.66
CA ASP A 112 12.91 -1.76 1.98
C ASP A 112 12.69 -1.81 0.46
N SER A 113 12.52 -3.01 -0.11
CA SER A 113 12.25 -3.19 -1.54
C SER A 113 10.96 -2.50 -2.01
N GLN A 114 9.95 -2.40 -1.14
CA GLN A 114 8.67 -1.76 -1.44
C GLN A 114 8.79 -0.23 -1.59
N MET A 115 9.89 0.35 -1.11
CA MET A 115 10.20 1.78 -1.30
C MET A 115 10.92 2.04 -2.64
N THR A 116 11.08 1.02 -3.47
CA THR A 116 11.74 1.08 -4.78
C THR A 116 10.79 0.60 -5.90
N THR A 117 11.26 0.61 -7.15
CA THR A 117 10.49 0.09 -8.29
C THR A 117 10.66 -1.42 -8.51
N LEU A 118 11.21 -2.15 -7.53
CA LEU A 118 11.53 -3.57 -7.70
C LEU A 118 10.29 -4.43 -7.97
N CYS A 119 9.16 -4.13 -7.34
CA CYS A 119 7.87 -4.81 -7.57
C CYS A 119 7.34 -4.67 -9.01
N LEU A 120 7.82 -3.68 -9.76
CA LEU A 120 7.47 -3.48 -11.18
C LEU A 120 8.49 -4.13 -12.13
N ARG A 121 9.64 -4.58 -11.61
CA ARG A 121 10.78 -5.06 -12.40
C ARG A 121 11.00 -6.56 -12.29
N MET A 122 10.60 -7.16 -11.17
CA MET A 122 10.88 -8.55 -10.83
C MET A 122 9.64 -9.20 -10.22
N GLY A 123 9.46 -10.49 -10.45
CA GLY A 123 8.39 -11.26 -9.82
C GLY A 123 8.60 -11.39 -8.30
N PRO A 124 7.54 -11.56 -7.50
CA PRO A 124 7.63 -11.61 -6.04
C PRO A 124 8.53 -12.75 -5.55
N ARG A 125 8.58 -13.87 -6.28
CA ARG A 125 9.51 -14.99 -6.01
C ARG A 125 10.98 -14.58 -6.18
N ASP A 126 11.33 -13.85 -7.24
CA ASP A 126 12.71 -13.45 -7.50
C ASP A 126 13.18 -12.40 -6.48
N VAL A 127 12.28 -11.51 -6.07
CA VAL A 127 12.52 -10.56 -4.97
C VAL A 127 12.76 -11.28 -3.65
N ALA A 128 12.00 -12.34 -3.36
CA ALA A 128 12.20 -13.17 -2.17
C ALA A 128 13.53 -13.95 -2.20
N ILE A 129 13.96 -14.44 -3.36
CA ILE A 129 15.26 -15.08 -3.53
C ILE A 129 16.39 -14.08 -3.27
N ALA A 130 16.26 -12.84 -3.76
CA ALA A 130 17.26 -11.80 -3.51
C ALA A 130 17.40 -11.38 -2.03
N ALA A 131 16.40 -11.71 -1.20
CA ALA A 131 16.39 -11.39 0.22
C ALA A 131 17.15 -12.40 1.10
N VAL A 132 17.41 -13.61 0.61
CA VAL A 132 18.05 -14.74 1.33
C VAL A 132 19.50 -14.87 0.88
#